data_AF-A0AAU8N933-F1
#
_entry.id   AF-A0AAU8N933-F1
#
_cell.length_a   1.000
_cell.length_b   1.000
_cell.length_c   1.000
_cell.angle_alpha   90.00
_cell.angle_beta   90.00
_cell.angle_gamma   90.00
#
_symmetry.space_group_name_H-M   'P 1'
#
loop_
_entity.id
_entity.type
_entity.pdbx_description
1 polymer ?
#
loop_
_entity_poly.entity_id
_entity_poly.type
_entity_poly.pdbx_seq_one_letter_code
_entity_poly.pdbx_strand_id
1 'polypeptide(L)' 'MEMEMEKKDKPTRLTVYLPENARTDLLRISKETGLSQSQLVVLATHSLIANHKEIGNAIFSDLLGLKL' A
#
# COMPACT_ATOMS: atom_id res chain seq x y z
N MET A 1 26.35 29.88 -16.74
CA MET A 1 26.11 29.54 -15.33
C MET A 1 25.18 28.34 -15.36
N GLU A 2 25.74 27.13 -15.33
CA GLU A 2 24.96 25.90 -15.35
C GLU A 2 24.30 25.75 -13.97
N MET A 3 22.98 25.63 -13.93
CA MET A 3 22.26 25.37 -12.69
C MET A 3 22.50 23.92 -12.29
N GLU A 4 23.19 23.70 -11.16
CA GLU A 4 23.24 22.40 -10.51
C GLU A 4 21.82 21.91 -10.26
N MET A 5 21.39 20.91 -11.01
CA MET A 5 20.17 20.19 -10.70
C MET A 5 20.40 19.41 -9.41
N GLU A 6 19.77 19.82 -8.31
CA GLU A 6 19.72 19.04 -7.08
C GLU A 6 19.38 17.58 -7.41
N LYS A 7 20.31 16.68 -7.11
CA LYS A 7 20.05 15.25 -7.14
C LYS A 7 18.97 14.97 -6.10
N LYS A 8 17.70 14.93 -6.52
CA LYS A 8 16.61 14.42 -5.68
C LYS A 8 17.00 13.01 -5.25
N ASP A 9 17.26 12.84 -3.96
CA ASP A 9 17.49 11.52 -3.39
C ASP A 9 16.35 10.60 -3.80
N LYS A 10 16.71 9.41 -4.30
CA LYS A 10 15.71 8.40 -4.64
C LYS A 10 14.90 8.12 -3.37
N PRO A 11 13.56 8.07 -3.45
CA PRO A 11 12.75 7.80 -2.28
C PRO A 11 13.19 6.46 -1.67
N THR A 12 13.40 6.47 -0.35
CA THR A 12 13.75 5.27 0.40
C THR A 12 12.67 4.22 0.18
N ARG A 13 13.08 2.99 -0.18
CA ARG A 13 12.13 1.89 -0.37
C ARG A 13 11.47 1.56 0.97
N LEU A 14 10.13 1.51 0.97
CA LEU A 14 9.38 0.98 2.09
C LEU A 14 9.46 -0.55 2.08
N THR A 15 10.10 -1.13 3.09
CA THR A 15 10.14 -2.58 3.28
C THR A 15 9.00 -2.98 4.21
N VAL A 16 8.08 -3.83 3.73
CA VAL A 16 6.92 -4.30 4.51
C VAL A 16 7.04 -5.80 4.71
N TYR A 17 6.84 -6.25 5.95
CA TYR A 17 6.68 -7.66 6.26
C TYR A 17 5.20 -8.03 6.23
N LEU A 18 4.82 -8.95 5.34
CA LEU A 18 3.48 -9.52 5.31
C LEU A 18 3.48 -10.87 6.01
N PRO A 19 2.54 -11.18 6.91
CA PRO A 19 2.40 -12.52 7.48
C PRO A 19 2.03 -13.56 6.41
N GLU A 20 2.27 -14.84 6.69
CA GLU A 20 2.17 -15.92 5.69
C GLU A 20 0.79 -16.07 5.05
N ASN A 21 -0.26 -15.94 5.86
CA ASN A 21 -1.64 -15.92 5.39
C ASN A 21 -1.86 -14.77 4.37
N ALA A 22 -1.44 -13.56 4.70
CA ALA A 22 -1.57 -12.40 3.81
C ALA A 22 -0.77 -12.59 2.50
N ARG A 23 0.41 -13.21 2.55
CA ARG A 23 1.19 -13.54 1.34
C ARG A 23 0.46 -14.54 0.45
N THR A 24 -0.15 -15.56 1.05
CA THR A 24 -0.91 -16.58 0.33
C THR A 24 -2.14 -15.97 -0.35
N ASP A 25 -2.88 -15.13 0.38
CA ASP A 25 -4.05 -14.43 -0.18
C ASP A 25 -3.67 -13.45 -1.29
N LEU A 26 -2.59 -12.68 -1.10
CA LEU A 26 -2.11 -11.75 -2.13
C LEU A 26 -1.69 -12.48 -3.41
N LEU A 27 -1.03 -13.64 -3.28
CA LEU A 27 -0.68 -14.49 -4.43
C LEU A 27 -1.94 -15.03 -5.13
N ARG A 28 -2.97 -15.41 -4.38
CA ARG A 28 -4.24 -15.87 -4.96
C ARG A 28 -4.93 -14.75 -5.76
N ILE A 29 -5.06 -13.55 -5.18
CA ILE A 29 -5.64 -12.38 -5.86
C ILE A 29 -4.84 -12.01 -7.10
N SER A 30 -3.50 -12.13 -7.05
CA SER A 30 -2.63 -11.91 -8.21
C SER A 30 -2.97 -12.86 -9.37
N LYS A 31 -3.21 -14.14 -9.09
CA LYS A 31 -3.64 -15.13 -10.09
C LYS A 31 -5.04 -14.84 -10.64
N GLU A 32 -5.98 -14.43 -9.79
CA GLU A 32 -7.36 -14.16 -10.18
C GLU A 32 -7.50 -12.89 -11.04
N THR A 33 -6.71 -11.87 -10.75
CA THR A 33 -6.80 -10.56 -11.43
C THR A 33 -5.83 -10.40 -12.61
N GLY A 34 -4.80 -11.26 -12.69
CA GLY A 34 -3.71 -11.11 -13.65
C GLY A 34 -2.73 -9.97 -13.32
N LEU A 35 -2.90 -9.29 -12.19
CA LEU A 35 -2.00 -8.24 -11.72
C LEU A 35 -0.87 -8.83 -10.88
N SER A 36 0.34 -8.28 -10.99
CA SER A 36 1.43 -8.67 -10.09
C SER A 36 1.13 -8.24 -8.64
N GLN A 37 1.67 -8.97 -7.67
CA GLN A 37 1.52 -8.64 -6.24
C GLN A 37 2.00 -7.20 -5.94
N SER A 38 3.07 -6.74 -6.58
CA SER A 38 3.55 -5.36 -6.43
C SER A 38 2.55 -4.32 -6.95
N GLN A 39 1.90 -4.57 -8.09
CA GLN A 39 0.85 -3.69 -8.62
C GLN A 39 -0.36 -3.67 -7.68
N LEU A 40 -0.76 -4.82 -7.14
CA LEU A 40 -1.85 -4.90 -6.16
C LEU A 40 -1.54 -4.09 -4.90
N VAL A 41 -0.32 -4.17 -4.36
CA VAL A 41 0.10 -3.38 -3.19
C VAL A 41 0.07 -1.88 -3.49
N VAL A 42 0.51 -1.46 -4.68
CA VAL A 42 0.43 -0.06 -5.11
C VAL A 42 -1.02 0.43 -5.18
N LEU A 43 -1.91 -0.35 -5.81
CA LEU A 43 -3.34 -0.02 -5.90
C LEU A 43 -4.01 0.03 -4.52
N ALA A 44 -3.73 -0.96 -3.67
CA ALA A 44 -4.22 -1.00 -2.30
C ALA A 44 -3.74 0.22 -1.50
N THR A 45 -2.50 0.67 -1.70
CA THR A 45 -1.96 1.88 -1.06
C THR A 45 -2.68 3.15 -1.53
N HIS A 46 -2.98 3.27 -2.83
CA HIS A 46 -3.78 4.39 -3.34
C HIS A 46 -5.20 4.39 -2.74
N SER A 47 -5.84 3.23 -2.68
CA SER A 47 -7.16 3.08 -2.07
C SER A 47 -7.14 3.41 -0.57
N LEU A 48 -6.12 2.93 0.15
CA LEU A 48 -5.90 3.25 1.56
C LEU A 48 -5.85 4.77 1.79
N ILE A 49 -5.04 5.48 1.01
CA ILE A 49 -4.89 6.94 1.12
C ILE A 49 -6.19 7.67 0.78
N ALA A 50 -6.89 7.25 -0.28
CA ALA A 50 -8.16 7.87 -0.68
C ALA A 50 -9.24 7.67 0.41
N ASN A 51 -9.39 6.46 0.93
CA ASN A 51 -10.37 6.16 1.96
C ASN A 51 -10.03 6.83 3.30
N HIS A 52 -8.74 6.90 3.67
CA HIS A 52 -8.32 7.61 4.88
C HIS A 52 -8.62 9.11 4.80
N LYS A 53 -8.48 9.73 3.61
CA LYS A 53 -8.87 11.14 3.41
C LYS A 53 -10.37 11.38 3.57
N GLU A 54 -11.19 10.41 3.21
CA GLU A 54 -12.65 10.53 3.26
C GLU A 54 -13.23 10.28 4.65
N ILE A 55 -12.85 9.17 5.30
CA ILE A 55 -13.46 8.73 6.58
C ILE A 55 -12.46 8.57 7.72
N GLY A 56 -11.22 9.00 7.53
CA GLY A 56 -10.18 8.99 8.58
C GLY A 56 -9.85 7.58 9.06
N ASN A 57 -9.62 7.44 10.36
CA ASN A 57 -9.21 6.19 10.98
C ASN A 57 -10.30 5.11 11.01
N ALA A 58 -11.54 5.43 10.61
CA ALA A 58 -12.64 4.47 10.58
C ALA A 58 -12.36 3.26 9.66
N ILE A 59 -11.46 3.40 8.68
CA ILE A 59 -11.01 2.29 7.81
C ILE A 59 -10.30 1.16 8.58
N PHE A 60 -9.85 1.39 9.81
CA PHE A 60 -9.12 0.42 10.62
C PHE A 60 -9.96 -0.17 11.75
N SER A 61 -11.20 0.29 11.97
CA SER A 61 -12.00 -0.07 13.14
C SER A 61 -12.20 -1.57 13.29
N ASP A 62 -12.54 -2.27 12.20
CA ASP A 62 -12.71 -3.73 12.20
C ASP A 62 -11.39 -4.47 12.48
N LEU A 63 -10.29 -3.96 11.94
CA LEU A 63 -8.95 -4.55 12.14
C LEU A 63 -8.44 -4.35 13.57
N LEU A 64 -8.81 -3.24 14.20
CA LEU A 64 -8.44 -2.90 15.56
C LEU A 64 -9.44 -3.43 16.60
N GLY A 65 -10.54 -4.05 16.17
CA GLY A 65 -11.61 -4.51 17.05
C GLY A 65 -12.37 -3.37 17.75
N LEU A 66 -12.29 -2.15 17.21
CA LEU A 66 -13.01 -0.99 17.71
C LEU A 66 -14.42 -1.01 17.13
N LYS A 67 -15.43 -1.34 17.95
CA LYS A 67 -16.83 -1.04 17.59
C LYS A 67 -17.03 0.47 17.72
N LEU A 68 -17.10 1.17 16.58
CA LEU A 68 -17.57 2.55 16.52
C LEU A 68 -19.08 2.60 16.77
#